data_AF-R9LI19-F1
#
_entry.id   AF-R9LI19-F1
#
_cell.length_a   1.000
_cell.length_b   1.000
_cell.length_c   1.000
_cell.angle_alpha   90.00
_cell.angle_beta   90.00
_cell.angle_gamma   90.00
#
_symmetry.space_group_name_H-M   'P 1'
#
loop_
_entity.id
_entity.type
_entity.pdbx_description
1 polymer ?
#
loop_
_entity_poly.entity_id
_entity_poly.type
_entity_poly.pdbx_seq_one_letter_code
_entity_poly.pdbx_strand_id
1 'polypeptide(L)'
;MNEQLRAQFEAWHEQDEHQKIVDAVLALPPEERGYEETGQLARAYNNLGELEAALELLLSIAEQGREDFRWHYRVGYSYFYLHQNERAAAAFDRAVALNPEDAHSWFFVALVSRTLGNRGRFELAKERVQALDPELFEQEFPPDQEESYCPEQYTQEAFDAVEAHIRQYFGVYPLVFHEKLSPDIHVDICLIEPTPERDYYTLVTLGMGAHRMNVPEELRDSRLDRAELLICLPARWNIRGQAEKWYWPLRWLKILARLPGSEDTWLGWGHTVPKGAPFSYNTNLSSVILTEPALFDAEAAVCHLPDGDAINFYQVVPIYQNELDCKLHRGAKSLLRLFGQDAYVVDIDRPSVCRNWKLEPEDDLPDPQIEPAVPRWDGPAGCLATRKITREKLPVGYFYREAPVEGAPDSGWRFLEGNEDESYMSDPANTEVCHLDTICASNPGIAPLLTSPQGTAYFRGEDGRFYYEEPMEG
;
A
#
# COMPACT_ATOMS: atom_id res chain seq x y z
N MET A 1 -13.62 -39.18 7.88
CA MET A 1 -13.65 -38.25 9.03
C MET A 1 -14.91 -38.44 9.89
N ASN A 2 -14.78 -38.50 11.22
CA ASN A 2 -15.93 -38.49 12.14
C ASN A 2 -16.52 -37.06 12.26
N GLU A 3 -17.84 -36.94 12.46
CA GLU A 3 -18.58 -35.67 12.54
C GLU A 3 -18.02 -34.70 13.59
N GLN A 4 -17.56 -35.20 14.73
CA GLN A 4 -16.94 -34.35 15.77
C GLN A 4 -15.66 -33.67 15.27
N LEU A 5 -14.81 -34.40 14.54
CA LEU A 5 -13.58 -33.85 13.98
C LEU A 5 -13.87 -32.88 12.84
N ARG A 6 -14.89 -33.17 12.03
CA ARG A 6 -15.37 -32.27 10.97
C ARG A 6 -15.87 -30.94 11.54
N ALA A 7 -16.68 -30.98 12.59
CA ALA A 7 -17.17 -29.78 13.26
C ALA A 7 -16.03 -28.98 13.89
N GLN A 8 -15.02 -29.66 14.45
CA GLN A 8 -13.83 -29.01 14.99
C GLN A 8 -13.01 -28.29 13.92
N PHE A 9 -12.85 -28.90 12.75
CA PHE A 9 -12.14 -28.27 11.62
C PHE A 9 -12.90 -27.05 11.09
N GLU A 10 -14.24 -27.10 11.05
CA GLU A 10 -15.02 -25.93 10.64
C GLU A 10 -14.87 -24.78 11.65
N ALA A 11 -14.94 -25.08 12.95
CA ALA A 11 -14.73 -24.08 14.00
C ALA A 11 -13.33 -23.44 13.93
N TRP A 12 -12.27 -24.23 13.67
CA TRP A 12 -10.93 -23.68 13.47
C TRP A 12 -10.81 -22.86 12.19
N HIS A 13 -11.52 -23.24 11.13
CA HIS A 13 -11.53 -22.46 9.90
C HIS A 13 -12.22 -21.10 10.10
N GLU A 14 -13.37 -21.06 10.77
CA GLU A 14 -14.07 -19.82 11.10
C GLU A 14 -13.26 -18.89 12.03
N GLN A 15 -12.28 -19.43 12.76
CA GLN A 15 -11.39 -18.68 13.65
C GLN A 15 -10.03 -18.35 13.02
N ASP A 16 -9.86 -18.57 11.72
CA ASP A 16 -8.59 -18.44 10.99
C ASP A 16 -7.42 -19.28 11.56
N GLU A 17 -7.73 -20.33 12.33
CA GLU A 17 -6.74 -21.22 12.96
C GLU A 17 -6.32 -22.37 12.03
N HIS A 18 -6.05 -22.07 10.76
CA HIS A 18 -5.80 -23.08 9.73
C HIS A 18 -4.61 -24.00 10.01
N GLN A 19 -3.58 -23.51 10.70
CA GLN A 19 -2.44 -24.33 11.12
C GLN A 19 -2.86 -25.50 12.03
N LYS A 20 -3.89 -25.32 12.88
CA LYS A 20 -4.38 -26.42 13.72
C LYS A 20 -5.02 -27.53 12.90
N ILE A 21 -5.67 -27.19 11.78
CA ILE A 21 -6.23 -28.17 10.83
C ILE A 21 -5.08 -28.94 10.18
N VAL A 22 -4.03 -28.25 9.72
CA VAL A 22 -2.83 -28.89 9.17
C VAL A 22 -2.23 -29.88 10.16
N ASP A 23 -1.93 -29.42 11.37
CA ASP A 23 -1.29 -30.23 12.41
C ASP A 23 -2.16 -31.46 12.76
N ALA A 24 -3.47 -31.27 12.87
CA ALA A 24 -4.41 -32.36 13.18
C ALA A 24 -4.51 -33.40 12.06
N VAL A 25 -4.55 -33.00 10.79
CA VAL A 25 -4.58 -33.94 9.67
C VAL A 25 -3.23 -34.65 9.51
N LEU A 26 -2.11 -33.93 9.69
CA LEU A 26 -0.78 -34.52 9.59
C LEU A 26 -0.45 -35.46 10.77
N ALA A 27 -1.12 -35.33 11.91
CA ALA A 27 -1.02 -36.29 13.01
C ALA A 27 -1.66 -37.65 12.69
N LEU A 28 -2.58 -37.71 11.71
CA LEU A 28 -3.15 -38.98 11.24
C LEU A 28 -2.12 -39.74 10.39
N PRO A 29 -2.06 -41.08 10.49
CA PRO A 29 -1.24 -41.90 9.58
C PRO A 29 -1.60 -41.63 8.12
N PRO A 30 -0.62 -41.59 7.17
CA PRO A 30 -0.89 -41.30 5.76
C PRO A 30 -1.96 -42.21 5.13
N GLU A 31 -2.00 -43.49 5.52
CA GLU A 31 -2.98 -44.47 5.08
C GLU A 31 -4.42 -44.18 5.55
N GLU A 32 -4.59 -43.36 6.60
CA GLU A 32 -5.90 -42.96 7.14
C GLU A 32 -6.40 -41.63 6.55
N ARG A 33 -5.56 -40.93 5.77
CA ARG A 33 -5.94 -39.67 5.11
C ARG A 33 -6.69 -39.96 3.83
N GLY A 34 -8.01 -40.08 3.95
CA GLY A 34 -8.91 -40.25 2.83
C GLY A 34 -9.15 -38.95 2.06
N TYR A 35 -10.16 -38.98 1.19
CA TYR A 35 -10.58 -37.84 0.38
C TYR A 35 -10.90 -36.59 1.23
N GLU A 36 -11.66 -36.77 2.30
CA GLU A 36 -12.10 -35.68 3.17
C GLU A 36 -10.93 -35.05 3.92
N GLU A 37 -10.06 -35.86 4.54
CA GLU A 37 -8.90 -35.39 5.30
C GLU A 37 -7.93 -34.64 4.37
N THR A 38 -7.68 -35.19 3.17
CA THR A 38 -6.81 -34.57 2.16
C THR A 38 -7.42 -33.25 1.65
N GLY A 39 -8.72 -33.22 1.42
CA GLY A 39 -9.43 -32.00 1.02
C GLY A 39 -9.39 -30.90 2.08
N GLN A 40 -9.50 -31.25 3.37
CA GLN A 40 -9.39 -30.28 4.47
C GLN A 40 -7.96 -29.77 4.66
N LEU A 41 -6.95 -30.64 4.50
CA LEU A 41 -5.55 -30.24 4.50
C LEU A 41 -5.25 -29.25 3.36
N ALA A 42 -5.71 -29.54 2.15
CA ALA A 42 -5.56 -28.64 1.02
C ALA A 42 -6.32 -27.31 1.21
N ARG A 43 -7.52 -27.33 1.79
CA ARG A 43 -8.24 -26.10 2.18
C ARG A 43 -7.40 -25.27 3.16
N ALA A 44 -6.81 -25.90 4.17
CA ALA A 44 -5.99 -25.20 5.14
C ALA A 44 -4.73 -24.60 4.49
N TYR A 45 -4.05 -25.33 3.61
CA TYR A 45 -2.91 -24.82 2.84
C TYR A 45 -3.28 -23.65 1.92
N ASN A 46 -4.42 -23.71 1.22
CA ASN A 46 -4.92 -22.58 0.43
C ASN A 46 -5.07 -21.30 1.27
N ASN A 47 -5.59 -21.40 2.50
CA ASN A 47 -5.76 -20.25 3.37
C ASN A 47 -4.46 -19.79 4.04
N LEU A 48 -3.45 -20.66 4.15
CA LEU A 48 -2.10 -20.32 4.61
C LEU A 48 -1.21 -19.75 3.50
N GLY A 49 -1.65 -19.79 2.24
CA GLY A 49 -0.88 -19.33 1.07
C GLY A 49 0.08 -20.37 0.48
N GLU A 50 0.03 -21.62 0.95
CA GLU A 50 0.84 -22.74 0.45
C GLU A 50 0.14 -23.38 -0.76
N LEU A 51 0.00 -22.59 -1.84
CA LEU A 51 -0.92 -22.87 -2.96
C LEU A 51 -0.50 -24.07 -3.80
N GLU A 52 0.79 -24.22 -4.09
CA GLU A 52 1.33 -25.35 -4.86
C GLU A 52 1.15 -26.67 -4.11
N ALA A 53 1.40 -26.67 -2.79
CA ALA A 53 1.20 -27.84 -1.95
C ALA A 53 -0.30 -28.20 -1.84
N ALA A 54 -1.17 -27.20 -1.73
CA ALA A 54 -2.61 -27.41 -1.77
C ALA A 54 -3.06 -28.03 -3.10
N LEU A 55 -2.57 -27.49 -4.22
CA LEU A 55 -2.91 -27.97 -5.55
C LEU A 55 -2.41 -29.39 -5.80
N GLU A 56 -1.18 -29.72 -5.40
CA GLU A 56 -0.63 -31.07 -5.50
C GLU A 56 -1.53 -32.09 -4.77
N LEU A 57 -1.93 -31.77 -3.53
CA LEU A 57 -2.85 -32.60 -2.76
C LEU A 57 -4.21 -32.74 -3.44
N LEU A 58 -4.80 -31.65 -3.92
CA LEU A 58 -6.10 -31.67 -4.60
C LEU A 58 -6.05 -32.52 -5.87
N LEU A 59 -4.98 -32.42 -6.66
CA LEU A 59 -4.79 -33.22 -7.87
C LEU A 59 -4.59 -34.70 -7.57
N SER A 60 -3.99 -35.05 -6.44
CA SER A 60 -3.85 -36.46 -6.01
C SER A 60 -5.19 -37.16 -5.77
N ILE A 61 -6.25 -36.40 -5.48
CA ILE A 61 -7.61 -36.88 -5.21
C ILE A 61 -8.63 -36.48 -6.30
N ALA A 62 -8.15 -36.13 -7.51
CA ALA A 62 -8.97 -35.59 -8.57
C ALA A 62 -10.09 -36.54 -9.06
N GLU A 63 -9.84 -37.85 -9.05
CA GLU A 63 -10.85 -38.82 -9.49
C GLU A 63 -12.04 -38.85 -8.53
N GLN A 64 -11.78 -38.81 -7.22
CA GLN A 64 -12.80 -38.78 -6.18
C GLN A 64 -13.55 -37.43 -6.18
N GLY A 65 -12.87 -36.32 -6.46
CA GLY A 65 -13.44 -34.97 -6.45
C GLY A 65 -14.22 -34.56 -7.70
N ARG A 66 -14.29 -35.42 -8.73
CA ARG A 66 -14.86 -35.06 -10.04
C ARG A 66 -16.28 -34.49 -9.97
N GLU A 67 -17.12 -35.00 -9.07
CA GLU A 67 -18.52 -34.57 -8.89
C GLU A 67 -18.74 -33.76 -7.60
N ASP A 68 -17.67 -33.28 -6.95
CA ASP A 68 -17.74 -32.44 -5.75
C ASP A 68 -17.41 -30.99 -6.09
N PHE A 69 -18.41 -30.10 -6.01
CA PHE A 69 -18.20 -28.69 -6.28
C PHE A 69 -17.16 -28.04 -5.36
N ARG A 70 -17.02 -28.51 -4.11
CA ARG A 70 -16.04 -27.95 -3.15
C ARG A 70 -14.62 -28.27 -3.55
N TRP A 71 -14.39 -29.43 -4.15
CA TRP A 71 -13.08 -29.78 -4.70
C TRP A 71 -12.73 -28.90 -5.88
N HIS A 72 -13.66 -28.72 -6.84
CA HIS A 72 -13.47 -27.83 -7.97
C HIS A 72 -13.24 -26.38 -7.53
N TYR A 73 -13.99 -25.90 -6.53
CA TYR A 73 -13.79 -24.59 -5.92
C TYR A 73 -12.38 -24.46 -5.33
N ARG A 74 -11.91 -25.43 -4.54
CA ARG A 74 -10.57 -25.40 -3.93
C ARG A 74 -9.46 -25.44 -4.97
N VAL A 75 -9.62 -26.22 -6.04
CA VAL A 75 -8.69 -26.27 -7.18
C VAL A 75 -8.68 -24.94 -7.92
N GLY A 76 -9.85 -24.37 -8.18
CA GLY A 76 -9.99 -23.06 -8.81
C GLY A 76 -9.32 -21.96 -7.99
N TYR A 77 -9.51 -21.98 -6.67
CA TYR A 77 -8.86 -21.07 -5.73
C TYR A 77 -7.33 -21.16 -5.85
N SER A 78 -6.76 -22.37 -5.77
CA SER A 78 -5.31 -22.56 -5.93
C SER A 78 -4.82 -22.03 -7.28
N TYR A 79 -5.48 -22.36 -8.39
CA TYR A 79 -5.08 -21.86 -9.71
C TYR A 79 -5.20 -20.34 -9.84
N PHE A 80 -6.22 -19.73 -9.24
CA PHE A 80 -6.44 -18.28 -9.31
C PHE A 80 -5.30 -17.53 -8.65
N TYR A 81 -4.94 -17.90 -7.42
CA TYR A 81 -3.84 -17.25 -6.70
C TYR A 81 -2.45 -17.67 -7.20
N LEU A 82 -2.35 -18.73 -8.00
CA LEU A 82 -1.15 -19.06 -8.79
C LEU A 82 -1.12 -18.37 -10.17
N HIS A 83 -2.02 -17.41 -10.41
CA HIS A 83 -2.18 -16.67 -11.68
C HIS A 83 -2.46 -17.52 -12.92
N GLN A 84 -2.86 -18.79 -12.76
CA GLN A 84 -3.24 -19.70 -13.84
C GLN A 84 -4.73 -19.51 -14.20
N ASN A 85 -5.08 -18.29 -14.64
CA ASN A 85 -6.46 -17.82 -14.78
C ASN A 85 -7.36 -18.68 -15.69
N GLU A 86 -6.83 -19.22 -16.78
CA GLU A 86 -7.61 -20.11 -17.66
C GLU A 86 -7.98 -21.44 -16.98
N ARG A 87 -7.06 -21.99 -16.17
CA ARG A 87 -7.31 -23.22 -15.40
C ARG A 87 -8.24 -22.95 -14.23
N ALA A 88 -8.09 -21.79 -13.58
CA ALA A 88 -9.01 -21.31 -12.57
C ALA A 88 -10.43 -21.20 -13.12
N ALA A 89 -10.59 -20.59 -14.30
CA ALA A 89 -11.88 -20.46 -14.99
C ALA A 89 -12.52 -21.84 -15.19
N ALA A 90 -11.79 -22.80 -15.77
CA ALA A 90 -12.31 -24.14 -16.00
C ALA A 90 -12.76 -24.85 -14.70
N ALA A 91 -12.02 -24.67 -13.61
CA ALA A 91 -12.36 -25.25 -12.31
C ALA A 91 -13.62 -24.59 -11.70
N PHE A 92 -13.69 -23.25 -11.67
CA PHE A 92 -14.88 -22.56 -11.16
C PHE A 92 -16.11 -22.81 -12.03
N ASP A 93 -15.95 -22.95 -13.34
CA ASP A 93 -17.03 -23.33 -14.26
C ASP A 93 -17.63 -24.68 -13.89
N ARG A 94 -16.77 -25.64 -13.53
CA ARG A 94 -17.23 -26.94 -13.05
C ARG A 94 -17.86 -26.85 -11.67
N ALA A 95 -17.34 -25.99 -10.78
CA ALA A 95 -17.92 -25.75 -9.45
C ALA A 95 -19.35 -25.19 -9.56
N VAL A 96 -19.58 -24.12 -10.32
CA VAL A 96 -20.92 -23.52 -10.49
C VAL A 96 -21.87 -24.41 -11.31
N ALA A 97 -21.35 -25.26 -12.18
CA ALA A 97 -22.17 -26.26 -12.88
C ALA A 97 -22.65 -27.39 -11.95
N LEU A 98 -21.85 -27.76 -10.94
CA LEU A 98 -22.20 -28.78 -9.95
C LEU A 98 -23.08 -28.21 -8.82
N ASN A 99 -22.82 -26.98 -8.40
CA ASN A 99 -23.64 -26.27 -7.43
C ASN A 99 -23.88 -24.80 -7.86
N PRO A 100 -24.99 -24.53 -8.56
CA PRO A 100 -25.30 -23.19 -9.05
C PRO A 100 -25.74 -22.21 -7.95
N GLU A 101 -25.99 -22.69 -6.73
CA GLU A 101 -26.47 -21.89 -5.59
C GLU A 101 -25.33 -21.44 -4.66
N ASP A 102 -24.08 -21.78 -4.98
CA ASP A 102 -22.91 -21.37 -4.20
C ASP A 102 -22.44 -19.97 -4.61
N ALA A 103 -22.79 -18.96 -3.79
CA ALA A 103 -22.44 -17.57 -4.06
C ALA A 103 -20.91 -17.35 -4.16
N HIS A 104 -20.13 -18.05 -3.34
CA HIS A 104 -18.66 -17.93 -3.34
C HIS A 104 -18.04 -18.44 -4.65
N SER A 105 -18.55 -19.54 -5.22
CA SER A 105 -18.11 -20.02 -6.53
C SER A 105 -18.43 -19.00 -7.63
N TRP A 106 -19.62 -18.38 -7.60
CA TRP A 106 -19.96 -17.29 -8.53
C TRP A 106 -19.10 -16.05 -8.35
N PHE A 107 -18.74 -15.69 -7.11
CA PHE A 107 -17.82 -14.60 -6.83
C PHE A 107 -16.47 -14.84 -7.52
N PHE A 108 -15.89 -16.02 -7.39
CA PHE A 108 -14.64 -16.34 -8.08
C PHE A 108 -14.79 -16.44 -9.61
N VAL A 109 -15.95 -16.87 -10.14
CA VAL A 109 -16.22 -16.74 -11.58
C VAL A 109 -16.20 -15.28 -12.01
N ALA A 110 -16.76 -14.36 -11.22
CA ALA A 110 -16.70 -12.93 -11.50
C ALA A 110 -15.23 -12.46 -11.52
N LEU A 111 -14.46 -12.75 -10.47
CA LEU A 111 -13.05 -12.37 -10.38
C LEU A 111 -12.23 -12.87 -11.58
N VAL A 112 -12.34 -14.15 -11.92
CA VAL A 112 -11.61 -14.74 -13.05
C VAL A 112 -12.08 -14.18 -14.39
N SER A 113 -13.38 -13.99 -14.57
CA SER A 113 -13.93 -13.40 -15.81
C SER A 113 -13.43 -11.98 -16.02
N ARG A 114 -13.29 -11.23 -14.93
CA ARG A 114 -12.71 -9.89 -14.92
C ARG A 114 -11.24 -9.93 -15.32
N THR A 115 -10.44 -10.83 -14.72
CA THR A 115 -9.02 -11.01 -15.07
C THR A 115 -8.82 -11.42 -16.54
N LEU A 116 -9.71 -12.24 -17.09
CA LEU A 116 -9.68 -12.66 -18.50
C LEU A 116 -10.32 -11.65 -19.47
N GLY A 117 -10.77 -10.48 -19.00
CA GLY A 117 -11.40 -9.45 -19.84
C GLY A 117 -12.79 -9.82 -20.40
N ASN A 118 -13.44 -10.85 -19.85
CA ASN A 118 -14.76 -11.29 -20.29
C ASN A 118 -15.86 -10.54 -19.55
N ARG A 119 -16.11 -9.30 -19.99
CA ARG A 119 -17.09 -8.38 -19.36
C ARG A 119 -18.49 -8.98 -19.26
N GLY A 120 -18.99 -9.63 -20.31
CA GLY A 120 -20.35 -10.22 -20.28
C GLY A 120 -20.49 -11.31 -19.22
N ARG A 121 -19.44 -12.10 -19.02
CA ARG A 121 -19.41 -13.16 -18.01
C ARG A 121 -19.24 -12.61 -16.60
N PHE A 122 -18.47 -11.54 -16.45
CA PHE A 122 -18.33 -10.82 -15.18
C PHE A 122 -19.68 -10.30 -14.68
N GLU A 123 -20.44 -9.58 -15.52
CA GLU A 123 -21.75 -9.05 -15.13
C GLU A 123 -22.72 -10.17 -14.75
N LEU A 124 -22.78 -11.25 -15.54
CA LEU A 124 -23.60 -12.42 -15.23
C LEU A 124 -23.26 -13.00 -13.85
N ALA A 125 -21.97 -13.17 -13.56
CA ALA A 125 -21.53 -13.73 -12.30
C ALA A 125 -21.85 -12.79 -11.12
N LYS A 126 -21.66 -11.48 -11.31
CA LYS A 126 -22.01 -10.44 -10.34
C LYS A 126 -23.52 -10.45 -10.02
N GLU A 127 -24.39 -10.52 -11.03
CA GLU A 127 -25.84 -10.69 -10.84
C GLU A 127 -26.17 -11.96 -10.05
N ARG A 128 -25.45 -13.06 -10.29
CA ARG A 128 -25.64 -14.31 -9.54
C ARG A 128 -25.23 -14.17 -8.07
N VAL A 129 -24.11 -13.52 -7.77
CA VAL A 129 -23.71 -13.25 -6.39
C VAL A 129 -24.77 -12.40 -5.70
N GLN A 130 -25.24 -11.32 -6.33
CA GLN A 130 -26.29 -10.46 -5.77
C GLN A 130 -27.57 -11.22 -5.42
N ALA A 131 -27.98 -12.14 -6.29
CA ALA A 131 -29.20 -12.92 -6.11
C ALA A 131 -29.07 -13.98 -5.02
N LEU A 132 -27.87 -14.55 -4.82
CA LEU A 132 -27.64 -15.66 -3.88
C LEU A 132 -27.24 -15.17 -2.49
N ASP A 133 -26.41 -14.13 -2.41
CA ASP A 133 -25.87 -13.57 -1.18
C ASP A 133 -25.70 -12.04 -1.31
N PRO A 134 -26.75 -11.27 -0.97
CA PRO A 134 -26.72 -9.81 -1.02
C PRO A 134 -25.67 -9.18 -0.08
N GLU A 135 -25.36 -9.83 1.05
CA GLU A 135 -24.38 -9.31 2.01
C GLU A 135 -22.96 -9.46 1.46
N LEU A 136 -22.63 -10.65 0.92
CA LEU A 136 -21.39 -10.86 0.17
C LEU A 136 -21.29 -9.89 -1.02
N PHE A 137 -22.40 -9.65 -1.72
CA PHE A 137 -22.41 -8.70 -2.83
C PHE A 137 -22.08 -7.28 -2.40
N GLU A 138 -22.71 -6.77 -1.34
CA GLU A 138 -22.42 -5.43 -0.82
C GLU A 138 -20.98 -5.30 -0.32
N GLN A 139 -20.44 -6.37 0.28
CA GLN A 139 -19.06 -6.42 0.75
C GLN A 139 -18.05 -6.43 -0.40
N GLU A 140 -18.27 -7.26 -1.41
CA GLU A 140 -17.28 -7.55 -2.46
C GLU A 140 -17.47 -6.74 -3.75
N PHE A 141 -18.64 -6.12 -3.94
CA PHE A 141 -18.96 -5.24 -5.08
C PHE A 141 -19.57 -3.89 -4.65
N PRO A 142 -18.83 -3.02 -3.94
CA PRO A 142 -19.37 -1.75 -3.46
C PRO A 142 -19.76 -0.81 -4.62
N PRO A 143 -20.86 -0.04 -4.48
CA PRO A 143 -21.41 0.80 -5.56
C PRO A 143 -20.47 1.91 -6.04
N ASP A 144 -19.54 2.36 -5.20
CA ASP A 144 -18.58 3.42 -5.54
C ASP A 144 -17.30 2.89 -6.24
N GLN A 145 -17.24 1.57 -6.52
CA GLN A 145 -16.04 0.91 -7.05
C GLN A 145 -16.27 0.17 -8.37
N GLU A 146 -17.38 0.44 -9.07
CA GLU A 146 -17.70 -0.21 -10.36
C GLU A 146 -16.64 -0.02 -11.46
N GLU A 147 -15.73 0.95 -11.32
CA GLU A 147 -14.61 1.17 -12.25
C GLU A 147 -13.21 0.78 -11.72
N SER A 148 -13.06 0.43 -10.44
CA SER A 148 -11.75 0.41 -9.75
C SER A 148 -11.48 -0.87 -8.93
N TYR A 149 -11.61 -2.03 -9.58
CA TYR A 149 -11.13 -3.31 -9.01
C TYR A 149 -10.47 -4.23 -10.06
N CYS A 150 -9.94 -3.65 -11.14
CA CYS A 150 -9.03 -4.36 -12.01
C CYS A 150 -7.63 -3.84 -11.69
N PRO A 151 -6.90 -4.44 -10.72
CA PRO A 151 -5.52 -4.05 -10.54
C PRO A 151 -4.81 -4.22 -11.87
N GLU A 152 -4.05 -3.21 -12.30
CA GLU A 152 -3.26 -3.35 -13.51
C GLU A 152 -2.31 -4.55 -13.32
N GLN A 153 -2.30 -5.45 -14.31
CA GLN A 153 -1.53 -6.69 -14.27
C GLN A 153 -0.68 -6.81 -15.53
N TYR A 154 0.45 -7.50 -15.37
CA TYR A 154 1.26 -7.90 -16.51
C TYR A 154 0.52 -8.88 -17.42
N THR A 155 0.81 -8.83 -18.72
CA THR A 155 0.59 -10.00 -19.57
C THR A 155 1.48 -11.15 -19.09
N GLN A 156 1.11 -12.40 -19.38
CA GLN A 156 1.95 -13.55 -18.98
C GLN A 156 3.39 -13.42 -19.50
N GLU A 157 3.55 -12.98 -20.74
CA GLU A 157 4.86 -12.79 -21.37
C GLU A 157 5.69 -11.69 -20.70
N ALA A 158 5.04 -10.60 -20.27
CA ALA A 158 5.70 -9.54 -19.51
C ALA A 158 6.06 -10.01 -18.10
N PHE A 159 5.16 -10.73 -17.43
CA PHE A 159 5.40 -11.33 -16.11
C PHE A 159 6.62 -12.25 -16.15
N ASP A 160 6.66 -13.20 -17.10
CA ASP A 160 7.76 -14.15 -17.27
C ASP A 160 9.10 -13.43 -17.51
N ALA A 161 9.09 -12.35 -18.30
CA ALA A 161 10.28 -11.54 -18.56
C ALA A 161 10.78 -10.83 -17.28
N VAL A 162 9.87 -10.24 -16.51
CA VAL A 162 10.19 -9.56 -15.24
C VAL A 162 10.68 -10.56 -14.19
N GLU A 163 10.02 -11.71 -14.05
CA GLU A 163 10.44 -12.78 -13.16
C GLU A 163 11.84 -13.30 -13.54
N ALA A 164 12.10 -13.53 -14.82
CA ALA A 164 13.42 -13.96 -15.31
C ALA A 164 14.50 -12.90 -15.02
N HIS A 165 14.18 -11.62 -15.23
CA HIS A 165 15.08 -10.51 -14.93
C HIS A 165 15.41 -10.45 -13.44
N ILE A 166 14.41 -10.55 -12.56
CA ILE A 166 14.61 -10.56 -11.10
C ILE A 166 15.51 -11.72 -10.69
N ARG A 167 15.24 -12.94 -11.20
CA ARG A 167 16.04 -14.13 -10.89
C ARG A 167 17.48 -14.03 -11.38
N GLN A 168 17.69 -13.44 -12.56
CA GLN A 168 19.01 -13.28 -13.16
C GLN A 168 19.88 -12.27 -12.39
N TYR A 169 19.34 -11.10 -12.08
CA TYR A 169 20.15 -10.00 -11.53
C TYR A 169 20.06 -9.84 -10.02
N PHE A 170 18.91 -10.09 -9.42
CA PHE A 170 18.72 -9.92 -7.98
C PHE A 170 18.78 -11.25 -7.22
N GLY A 171 18.34 -12.36 -7.83
CA GLY A 171 18.43 -13.71 -7.29
C GLY A 171 17.09 -14.44 -7.16
N VAL A 172 17.15 -15.72 -6.80
CA VAL A 172 15.98 -16.59 -6.66
C VAL A 172 15.21 -16.24 -5.38
N TYR A 173 13.89 -16.09 -5.50
CA TYR A 173 12.99 -15.81 -4.39
C TYR A 173 12.01 -17.00 -4.21
N PRO A 174 12.09 -17.75 -3.11
CA PRO A 174 11.13 -18.81 -2.81
C PRO A 174 9.88 -18.29 -2.08
N LEU A 175 9.95 -17.07 -1.53
CA LEU A 175 8.88 -16.47 -0.72
C LEU A 175 8.43 -15.16 -1.36
N VAL A 176 7.12 -14.99 -1.49
CA VAL A 176 6.48 -13.76 -1.94
C VAL A 176 5.56 -13.26 -0.83
N PHE A 177 5.70 -12.00 -0.45
CA PHE A 177 4.73 -11.36 0.43
C PHE A 177 3.51 -10.94 -0.39
N HIS A 178 2.52 -11.82 -0.44
CA HIS A 178 1.26 -11.52 -1.13
C HIS A 178 0.47 -10.43 -0.43
N GLU A 179 -0.11 -9.56 -1.22
CA GLU A 179 -1.02 -8.54 -0.73
C GLU A 179 -2.43 -9.10 -0.54
N LYS A 180 -3.02 -8.90 0.65
CA LYS A 180 -4.37 -9.38 0.99
C LYS A 180 -5.51 -8.56 0.36
N LEU A 181 -5.25 -7.33 -0.09
CA LEU A 181 -6.21 -6.38 -0.66
C LEU A 181 -5.50 -5.46 -1.67
N SER A 182 -5.86 -5.54 -2.95
CA SER A 182 -5.25 -4.75 -4.03
C SER A 182 -6.33 -3.92 -4.75
N PRO A 183 -6.63 -2.69 -4.28
CA PRO A 183 -7.66 -1.85 -4.90
C PRO A 183 -7.24 -1.27 -6.26
N ASP A 184 -5.94 -1.11 -6.51
CA ASP A 184 -5.39 -0.31 -7.61
C ASP A 184 -4.34 -1.05 -8.46
N ILE A 185 -3.34 -1.65 -7.83
CA ILE A 185 -2.30 -2.49 -8.44
C ILE A 185 -2.04 -3.68 -7.55
N HIS A 186 -1.79 -4.86 -8.14
CA HIS A 186 -1.40 -6.03 -7.37
C HIS A 186 0.11 -6.01 -7.20
N VAL A 187 0.58 -5.62 -6.01
CA VAL A 187 2.01 -5.50 -5.72
C VAL A 187 2.44 -6.60 -4.76
N ASP A 188 3.04 -7.62 -5.34
CA ASP A 188 3.76 -8.63 -4.62
C ASP A 188 5.16 -8.14 -4.27
N ILE A 189 5.74 -8.68 -3.20
CA ILE A 189 7.13 -8.37 -2.82
C ILE A 189 7.93 -9.68 -2.78
N CYS A 190 8.81 -9.84 -3.74
CA CYS A 190 9.75 -10.94 -3.85
C CYS A 190 10.82 -10.81 -2.76
N LEU A 191 10.94 -11.81 -1.89
CA LEU A 191 11.98 -11.88 -0.87
C LEU A 191 13.14 -12.75 -1.36
N ILE A 192 14.28 -12.11 -1.61
CA ILE A 192 15.51 -12.79 -1.98
C ILE A 192 16.42 -12.82 -0.74
N GLU A 193 16.73 -14.03 -0.28
CA GLU A 193 17.49 -14.24 0.97
C GLU A 193 18.99 -13.86 0.83
N PRO A 194 19.68 -13.58 1.95
CA PRO A 194 21.13 -13.41 1.96
C PRO A 194 21.86 -14.67 1.52
N THR A 195 23.01 -14.52 0.88
CA THR A 195 23.94 -15.60 0.55
C THR A 195 25.30 -15.33 1.21
N PRO A 196 26.22 -16.31 1.27
CA PRO A 196 27.57 -16.07 1.78
C PRO A 196 28.33 -14.94 1.06
N GLU A 197 28.04 -14.71 -0.21
CA GLU A 197 28.60 -13.64 -1.03
C GLU A 197 27.86 -12.30 -0.85
N ARG A 198 26.63 -12.34 -0.34
CA ARG A 198 25.71 -11.21 -0.22
C ARG A 198 24.98 -11.22 1.12
N ASP A 199 25.55 -10.56 2.12
CA ASP A 199 25.05 -10.54 3.51
C ASP A 199 23.85 -9.59 3.75
N TYR A 200 22.90 -9.57 2.81
CA TYR A 200 21.67 -8.77 2.89
C TYR A 200 20.52 -9.42 2.11
N TYR A 201 19.31 -9.17 2.59
CA TYR A 201 18.07 -9.42 1.87
C TYR A 201 17.91 -8.41 0.75
N THR A 202 17.30 -8.84 -0.35
CA THR A 202 16.79 -7.93 -1.39
C THR A 202 15.29 -8.14 -1.51
N LEU A 203 14.53 -7.10 -1.22
CA LEU A 203 13.08 -7.05 -1.45
C LEU A 203 12.85 -6.34 -2.78
N VAL A 204 12.10 -6.95 -3.69
CA VAL A 204 11.78 -6.37 -5.01
C VAL A 204 10.27 -6.40 -5.18
N THR A 205 9.67 -5.30 -5.62
CA THR A 205 8.25 -5.31 -6.01
C THR A 205 8.08 -6.10 -7.31
N LEU A 206 6.93 -6.76 -7.41
CA LEU A 206 6.49 -7.44 -8.62
C LEU A 206 5.02 -7.07 -8.83
N GLY A 207 4.75 -6.33 -9.89
CA GLY A 207 3.42 -5.88 -10.29
C GLY A 207 3.25 -4.37 -10.31
N MET A 208 4.15 -3.59 -9.67
CA MET A 208 4.11 -2.13 -9.76
C MET A 208 4.27 -1.67 -11.20
N GLY A 209 5.18 -2.29 -11.95
CA GLY A 209 5.44 -1.93 -13.33
C GLY A 209 4.32 -2.33 -14.28
N ALA A 210 3.23 -2.98 -13.82
CA ALA A 210 2.04 -3.16 -14.65
C ALA A 210 1.37 -1.81 -14.95
N HIS A 211 1.47 -0.86 -14.02
CA HIS A 211 0.96 0.49 -14.16
C HIS A 211 1.88 1.40 -14.98
N ARG A 212 1.30 2.19 -15.87
CA ARG A 212 1.99 3.27 -16.59
C ARG A 212 1.84 4.59 -15.84
N MET A 213 2.94 5.03 -15.25
CA MET A 213 3.06 6.28 -14.50
C MET A 213 2.92 7.52 -15.42
N ASN A 214 2.45 8.63 -14.83
CA ASN A 214 2.26 9.89 -15.56
C ASN A 214 3.59 10.66 -15.70
N VAL A 215 4.36 10.32 -16.73
CA VAL A 215 5.65 10.96 -17.05
C VAL A 215 5.45 12.22 -17.91
N PRO A 216 6.22 13.31 -17.67
CA PRO A 216 6.17 14.53 -18.48
C PRO A 216 6.30 14.28 -19.98
N GLU A 217 5.65 15.11 -20.79
CA GLU A 217 5.56 14.93 -22.25
C GLU A 217 6.94 14.84 -22.92
N GLU A 218 7.92 15.59 -22.41
CA GLU A 218 9.30 15.61 -22.91
C GLU A 218 10.06 14.30 -22.70
N LEU A 219 9.57 13.43 -21.80
CA LEU A 219 10.20 12.18 -21.40
C LEU A 219 9.42 10.94 -21.87
N ARG A 220 8.29 11.09 -22.57
CA ARG A 220 7.45 9.97 -23.02
C ARG A 220 8.19 8.95 -23.89
N ASP A 221 9.09 9.42 -24.75
CA ASP A 221 9.88 8.53 -25.62
C ASP A 221 11.06 7.84 -24.89
N SER A 222 11.27 8.15 -23.61
CA SER A 222 12.39 7.62 -22.82
C SER A 222 12.08 6.29 -22.12
N ARG A 223 10.84 5.76 -22.24
CA ARG A 223 10.38 4.53 -21.58
C ARG A 223 10.61 4.53 -20.06
N LEU A 224 10.33 5.67 -19.42
CA LEU A 224 10.47 5.86 -17.96
C LEU A 224 9.14 5.70 -17.21
N ASP A 225 8.08 5.38 -17.93
CA ASP A 225 6.69 5.33 -17.46
C ASP A 225 6.35 4.04 -16.71
N ARG A 226 7.28 3.10 -16.59
CA ARG A 226 7.07 1.85 -15.84
C ARG A 226 8.26 1.55 -14.95
N ALA A 227 7.98 1.15 -13.72
CA ALA A 227 9.02 0.89 -12.74
C ALA A 227 8.69 -0.23 -11.75
N GLU A 228 9.73 -0.89 -11.27
CA GLU A 228 9.74 -1.71 -10.07
C GLU A 228 10.71 -1.10 -9.06
N LEU A 229 10.47 -1.35 -7.77
CA LEU A 229 11.26 -0.85 -6.68
C LEU A 229 11.97 -1.99 -5.96
N LEU A 230 13.18 -1.73 -5.49
CA LEU A 230 13.88 -2.65 -4.60
C LEU A 230 14.48 -1.95 -3.39
N ILE A 231 14.64 -2.69 -2.30
CA ILE A 231 15.40 -2.25 -1.12
C ILE A 231 16.24 -3.39 -0.57
N CYS A 232 17.46 -3.09 -0.13
CA CYS A 232 18.37 -4.06 0.46
C CYS A 232 18.41 -3.89 1.98
N LEU A 233 18.12 -4.95 2.73
CA LEU A 233 18.08 -4.96 4.19
C LEU A 233 19.17 -5.88 4.75
N PRO A 234 19.85 -5.54 5.84
CA PRO A 234 20.95 -6.35 6.35
C PRO A 234 20.46 -7.75 6.75
N ALA A 235 21.29 -8.79 6.64
CA ALA A 235 20.89 -10.18 6.92
C ALA A 235 20.33 -10.39 8.36
N ARG A 236 20.72 -9.52 9.30
CA ARG A 236 20.20 -9.48 10.67
C ARG A 236 18.80 -8.87 10.82
N TRP A 237 18.21 -8.33 9.75
CA TRP A 237 16.90 -7.69 9.80
C TRP A 237 15.81 -8.73 10.11
N ASN A 238 14.90 -8.41 11.03
CA ASN A 238 13.77 -9.29 11.31
C ASN A 238 12.66 -9.08 10.27
N ILE A 239 12.80 -9.73 9.11
CA ILE A 239 11.87 -9.60 7.96
C ILE A 239 10.42 -9.98 8.30
N ARG A 240 10.20 -10.91 9.24
CA ARG A 240 8.85 -11.33 9.68
C ARG A 240 8.31 -10.48 10.83
N GLY A 241 9.08 -9.50 11.32
CA GLY A 241 8.70 -8.64 12.43
C GLY A 241 7.58 -7.67 12.07
N GLN A 242 6.49 -7.69 12.84
CA GLN A 242 5.32 -6.83 12.64
C GLN A 242 5.45 -5.44 13.30
N ALA A 243 6.39 -5.27 14.22
CA ALA A 243 6.63 -3.97 14.86
C ALA A 243 7.20 -2.96 13.86
N GLU A 244 6.79 -1.69 13.95
CA GLU A 244 7.15 -0.65 12.95
C GLU A 244 8.66 -0.54 12.74
N LYS A 245 9.49 -0.74 13.78
CA LYS A 245 10.97 -0.75 13.69
C LYS A 245 11.54 -1.75 12.67
N TRP A 246 10.78 -2.79 12.34
CA TRP A 246 11.13 -3.83 11.37
C TRP A 246 10.29 -3.73 10.09
N TYR A 247 9.03 -3.33 10.22
CA TYR A 247 8.03 -3.36 9.16
C TYR A 247 8.09 -2.15 8.21
N TRP A 248 8.61 -1.01 8.66
CA TRP A 248 8.59 0.24 7.87
C TRP A 248 9.18 0.09 6.45
N PRO A 249 10.24 -0.69 6.16
CA PRO A 249 10.75 -0.82 4.80
C PRO A 249 9.74 -1.45 3.84
N LEU A 250 9.06 -2.50 4.29
CA LEU A 250 8.02 -3.20 3.51
C LEU A 250 6.82 -2.27 3.28
N ARG A 251 6.40 -1.55 4.34
CA ARG A 251 5.34 -0.54 4.24
C ARG A 251 5.69 0.52 3.18
N TRP A 252 6.93 1.00 3.17
CA TRP A 252 7.36 2.04 2.25
C TRP A 252 7.49 1.57 0.81
N LEU A 253 7.89 0.32 0.54
CA LEU A 253 7.77 -0.24 -0.80
C LEU A 253 6.31 -0.20 -1.30
N LYS A 254 5.35 -0.59 -0.46
CA LYS A 254 3.92 -0.57 -0.80
C LYS A 254 3.37 0.84 -1.01
N ILE A 255 3.79 1.81 -0.19
CA ILE A 255 3.39 3.22 -0.34
C ILE A 255 3.94 3.76 -1.66
N LEU A 256 5.23 3.56 -1.92
CA LEU A 256 5.88 4.08 -3.14
C LEU A 256 5.34 3.43 -4.40
N ALA A 257 5.00 2.14 -4.37
CA ALA A 257 4.42 1.46 -5.52
C ALA A 257 3.08 2.07 -5.96
N ARG A 258 2.30 2.57 -5.00
CA ARG A 258 0.97 3.16 -5.26
C ARG A 258 0.99 4.65 -5.55
N LEU A 259 2.03 5.33 -5.11
CA LEU A 259 2.14 6.78 -5.23
C LEU A 259 1.87 7.29 -6.67
N PRO A 260 2.40 6.65 -7.75
CA PRO A 260 2.10 7.08 -9.10
C PRO A 260 0.61 7.08 -9.45
N GLY A 261 -0.11 6.03 -9.06
CA GLY A 261 -1.55 5.91 -9.33
C GLY A 261 -2.39 6.80 -8.43
N SER A 262 -2.04 6.94 -7.15
CA SER A 262 -2.83 7.72 -6.19
C SER A 262 -2.70 9.23 -6.35
N GLU A 263 -1.53 9.71 -6.78
CA GLU A 263 -1.23 11.14 -6.93
C GLU A 263 -1.10 11.58 -8.40
N ASP A 264 -1.44 10.70 -9.35
CA ASP A 264 -1.26 10.92 -10.79
C ASP A 264 0.15 11.45 -11.13
N THR A 265 1.16 10.71 -10.67
CA THR A 265 2.57 11.13 -10.73
C THR A 265 3.47 10.01 -11.27
N TRP A 266 4.80 10.22 -11.21
CA TRP A 266 5.78 9.23 -11.61
C TRP A 266 7.00 9.20 -10.70
N LEU A 267 7.65 8.04 -10.65
CA LEU A 267 8.86 7.79 -9.89
C LEU A 267 10.03 7.54 -10.84
N GLY A 268 11.15 8.22 -10.56
CA GLY A 268 12.34 8.17 -11.41
C GLY A 268 13.61 8.38 -10.62
N TRP A 269 14.75 8.19 -11.30
CA TRP A 269 16.07 8.38 -10.72
C TRP A 269 16.23 9.77 -10.07
N GLY A 270 16.75 9.80 -8.85
CA GLY A 270 16.98 11.02 -8.09
C GLY A 270 15.72 11.66 -7.48
N HIS A 271 14.53 11.09 -7.71
CA HIS A 271 13.32 11.51 -7.00
C HIS A 271 13.44 11.21 -5.51
N THR A 272 12.80 12.05 -4.70
CA THR A 272 12.81 11.93 -3.25
C THR A 272 11.40 12.01 -2.70
N VAL A 273 11.05 11.12 -1.78
CA VAL A 273 9.75 11.12 -1.11
C VAL A 273 9.98 11.31 0.39
N PRO A 274 9.67 12.49 0.95
CA PRO A 274 9.81 12.74 2.37
C PRO A 274 8.66 12.12 3.17
N LYS A 275 8.96 11.53 4.33
CA LYS A 275 7.92 11.17 5.32
C LYS A 275 7.51 12.37 6.19
N GLY A 276 8.40 13.35 6.33
CA GLY A 276 8.24 14.50 7.25
C GLY A 276 8.60 14.22 8.71
N ALA A 277 8.85 12.95 9.07
CA ALA A 277 9.32 12.49 10.38
C ALA A 277 10.12 11.19 10.21
N PRO A 278 10.90 10.74 11.22
CA PRO A 278 11.62 9.48 11.12
C PRO A 278 10.72 8.28 10.79
N PHE A 279 11.25 7.29 10.06
CA PHE A 279 10.50 6.09 9.66
C PHE A 279 10.04 5.27 10.87
N SER A 280 10.85 5.21 11.91
CA SER A 280 10.52 4.55 13.17
C SER A 280 11.28 5.19 14.33
N TYR A 281 10.95 4.81 15.56
CA TYR A 281 11.52 5.37 16.79
C TYR A 281 13.02 5.05 16.98
N ASN A 282 13.54 4.05 16.28
CA ASN A 282 14.92 3.57 16.40
C ASN A 282 15.85 4.05 15.27
N THR A 283 15.41 4.99 14.44
CA THR A 283 16.24 5.57 13.38
C THR A 283 15.91 7.05 13.20
N ASN A 284 16.85 7.83 12.66
CA ASN A 284 16.60 9.21 12.24
C ASN A 284 16.44 9.34 10.72
N LEU A 285 16.50 8.24 9.97
CA LEU A 285 16.16 8.21 8.55
C LEU A 285 14.69 8.61 8.38
N SER A 286 14.39 9.54 7.47
CA SER A 286 13.09 10.22 7.42
C SER A 286 12.57 10.46 6.00
N SER A 287 13.35 10.13 4.98
CA SER A 287 13.00 10.34 3.58
C SER A 287 13.59 9.23 2.72
N VAL A 288 13.07 9.05 1.52
CA VAL A 288 13.61 8.12 0.50
C VAL A 288 14.22 8.93 -0.64
N ILE A 289 15.31 8.43 -1.22
CA ILE A 289 15.76 8.77 -2.58
C ILE A 289 15.74 7.52 -3.46
N LEU A 290 15.38 7.68 -4.73
CA LEU A 290 15.43 6.62 -5.74
C LEU A 290 16.74 6.69 -6.52
N THR A 291 17.40 5.55 -6.68
CA THR A 291 18.66 5.41 -7.43
C THR A 291 18.59 4.24 -8.40
N GLU A 292 19.61 4.06 -9.23
CA GLU A 292 19.85 2.77 -9.89
C GLU A 292 20.19 1.68 -8.85
N PRO A 293 20.05 0.38 -9.17
CA PRO A 293 20.42 -0.75 -8.31
C PRO A 293 21.95 -0.83 -8.13
N ALA A 294 22.52 0.05 -7.31
CA ALA A 294 23.97 0.30 -7.26
C ALA A 294 24.81 -0.86 -6.72
N LEU A 295 24.19 -1.85 -6.07
CA LEU A 295 24.84 -3.07 -5.60
C LEU A 295 24.84 -4.20 -6.65
N PHE A 296 24.24 -3.96 -7.82
CA PHE A 296 24.04 -4.95 -8.87
C PHE A 296 24.67 -4.48 -10.18
N ASP A 297 24.70 -5.37 -11.17
CA ASP A 297 25.16 -5.05 -12.52
C ASP A 297 24.29 -3.93 -13.12
N ALA A 298 24.87 -3.08 -13.98
CA ALA A 298 24.16 -1.93 -14.56
C ALA A 298 22.94 -2.36 -15.38
N GLU A 299 23.02 -3.53 -16.00
CA GLU A 299 21.95 -4.18 -16.75
C GLU A 299 20.74 -4.54 -15.88
N ALA A 300 20.91 -4.65 -14.55
CA ALA A 300 19.80 -4.88 -13.62
C ALA A 300 18.79 -3.72 -13.60
N ALA A 301 19.21 -2.51 -13.99
CA ALA A 301 18.37 -1.31 -13.94
C ALA A 301 17.21 -1.30 -14.94
N VAL A 302 17.24 -2.11 -16.00
CA VAL A 302 16.21 -2.10 -17.05
C VAL A 302 15.88 -3.52 -17.52
N CYS A 303 14.63 -3.94 -17.35
CA CYS A 303 14.08 -5.14 -17.96
C CYS A 303 13.43 -4.79 -19.30
N HIS A 304 13.91 -5.39 -20.39
CA HIS A 304 13.31 -5.24 -21.71
C HIS A 304 12.19 -6.26 -21.90
N LEU A 305 11.01 -5.78 -22.29
CA LEU A 305 9.84 -6.63 -22.48
C LEU A 305 9.72 -7.12 -23.94
N PRO A 306 9.04 -8.26 -24.17
CA PRO A 306 8.90 -8.84 -25.52
C PRO A 306 8.19 -7.94 -26.54
N ASP A 307 7.33 -7.04 -26.07
CA ASP A 307 6.58 -6.07 -26.87
C ASP A 307 7.42 -4.83 -27.27
N GLY A 308 8.68 -4.76 -26.83
CA GLY A 308 9.60 -3.64 -27.09
C GLY A 308 9.49 -2.50 -26.08
N ASP A 309 8.70 -2.67 -25.02
CA ASP A 309 8.64 -1.78 -23.87
C ASP A 309 9.74 -2.11 -22.84
N ALA A 310 9.80 -1.34 -21.75
CA ALA A 310 10.79 -1.55 -20.69
C ALA A 310 10.23 -1.28 -19.29
N ILE A 311 10.80 -1.93 -18.29
CA ILE A 311 10.54 -1.69 -16.87
C ILE A 311 11.83 -1.29 -16.18
N ASN A 312 11.81 -0.12 -15.54
CA ASN A 312 12.98 0.43 -14.84
C ASN A 312 13.00 -0.05 -13.39
N PHE A 313 14.14 -0.53 -12.91
CA PHE A 313 14.32 -0.92 -11.51
C PHE A 313 15.00 0.21 -10.75
N TYR A 314 14.32 0.74 -9.73
CA TYR A 314 14.88 1.76 -8.86
C TYR A 314 15.12 1.24 -7.45
N GLN A 315 16.32 1.47 -6.93
CA GLN A 315 16.64 1.18 -5.55
C GLN A 315 16.18 2.31 -4.64
N VAL A 316 15.39 1.92 -3.65
CA VAL A 316 14.90 2.77 -2.56
C VAL A 316 16.02 2.87 -1.53
N VAL A 317 16.58 4.08 -1.37
CA VAL A 317 17.60 4.37 -0.37
C VAL A 317 17.04 5.33 0.68
N PRO A 318 16.86 4.88 1.93
CA PRO A 318 16.49 5.75 3.04
C PRO A 318 17.60 6.77 3.34
N ILE A 319 17.21 8.03 3.50
CA ILE A 319 18.08 9.17 3.77
C ILE A 319 17.62 10.01 4.96
N TYR A 320 18.55 10.73 5.54
CA TYR A 320 18.29 11.70 6.60
C TYR A 320 17.69 13.00 6.04
N GLN A 321 17.02 13.77 6.91
CA GLN A 321 16.51 15.09 6.52
C GLN A 321 17.61 16.01 5.96
N ASN A 322 18.79 16.05 6.57
CA ASN A 322 19.88 16.89 6.08
C ASN A 322 20.48 16.42 4.74
N GLU A 323 20.35 15.13 4.40
CA GLU A 323 20.72 14.61 3.09
C GLU A 323 19.69 15.00 2.04
N LEU A 324 18.39 14.94 2.38
CA LEU A 324 17.31 15.46 1.54
C LEU A 324 17.53 16.95 1.25
N ASP A 325 17.79 17.75 2.29
CA ASP A 325 18.05 19.18 2.14
C ASP A 325 19.27 19.41 1.23
N CYS A 326 20.35 18.63 1.39
CA CYS A 326 21.51 18.70 0.50
C CYS A 326 21.14 18.34 -0.96
N LYS A 327 20.28 17.35 -1.18
CA LYS A 327 19.77 17.00 -2.51
C LYS A 327 18.94 18.13 -3.12
N LEU A 328 18.10 18.79 -2.33
CA LEU A 328 17.28 19.92 -2.80
C LEU A 328 18.17 21.11 -3.22
N HIS A 329 19.29 21.35 -2.53
CA HIS A 329 20.19 22.47 -2.85
C HIS A 329 21.21 22.15 -3.96
N ARG A 330 21.79 20.94 -3.96
CA ARG A 330 22.93 20.59 -4.85
C ARG A 330 22.57 19.61 -5.97
N GLY A 331 21.32 19.13 -5.97
CA GLY A 331 20.83 18.13 -6.91
C GLY A 331 21.23 16.70 -6.54
N ALA A 332 20.49 15.72 -7.08
CA ALA A 332 20.66 14.30 -6.79
C ALA A 332 22.06 13.79 -7.15
N LYS A 333 22.62 14.17 -8.33
CA LYS A 333 23.96 13.75 -8.77
C LYS A 333 25.04 14.10 -7.74
N SER A 334 24.93 15.27 -7.11
CA SER A 334 25.92 15.74 -6.13
C SER A 334 25.83 14.96 -4.84
N LEU A 335 24.62 14.69 -4.35
CA LEU A 335 24.41 13.87 -3.15
C LEU A 335 24.90 12.44 -3.37
N LEU A 336 24.50 11.81 -4.48
CA LEU A 336 24.80 10.40 -4.75
C LEU A 336 26.29 10.12 -4.94
N ARG A 337 27.09 11.10 -5.35
CA ARG A 337 28.57 10.98 -5.37
C ARG A 337 29.19 10.85 -3.98
N LEU A 338 28.47 11.22 -2.93
CA LEU A 338 28.90 11.07 -1.55
C LEU A 338 28.54 9.69 -0.97
N PHE A 339 27.68 8.91 -1.66
CA PHE A 339 27.26 7.61 -1.18
C PHE A 339 28.36 6.58 -1.44
N GLY A 340 28.76 5.89 -0.38
CA GLY A 340 29.53 4.64 -0.49
C GLY A 340 28.60 3.44 -0.70
N GLN A 341 29.17 2.27 -0.96
CA GLN A 341 28.40 1.01 -1.07
C GLN A 341 27.53 0.75 0.16
N ASP A 342 28.01 1.13 1.34
CA ASP A 342 27.30 0.97 2.63
C ASP A 342 26.00 1.77 2.72
N ALA A 343 25.77 2.78 1.86
CA ALA A 343 24.53 3.54 1.84
C ALA A 343 23.36 2.76 1.20
N TYR A 344 23.67 1.74 0.40
CA TYR A 344 22.70 1.00 -0.42
C TYR A 344 22.14 -0.23 0.28
N VAL A 345 22.74 -0.67 1.39
CA VAL A 345 22.11 -1.60 2.35
C VAL A 345 21.61 -0.77 3.52
N VAL A 346 20.35 -0.94 3.94
CA VAL A 346 19.76 -0.14 5.02
C VAL A 346 20.53 -0.34 6.32
N ASP A 347 21.20 0.71 6.77
CA ASP A 347 21.77 0.82 8.10
C ASP A 347 21.13 2.00 8.84
N ILE A 348 20.33 1.67 9.86
CA ILE A 348 19.56 2.64 10.65
C ILE A 348 20.44 3.58 11.48
N ASP A 349 21.71 3.20 11.70
CA ASP A 349 22.68 3.93 12.51
C ASP A 349 23.80 4.55 11.65
N ARG A 350 23.70 4.47 10.31
CA ARG A 350 24.76 4.96 9.42
C ARG A 350 25.00 6.46 9.59
N PRO A 351 26.23 6.94 9.35
CA PRO A 351 26.46 8.36 9.14
C PRO A 351 25.59 8.98 8.06
N SER A 352 25.08 10.19 8.33
CA SER A 352 24.71 11.07 7.24
C SER A 352 25.96 11.43 6.42
N VAL A 353 25.88 11.30 5.10
CA VAL A 353 26.97 11.71 4.18
C VAL A 353 27.12 13.24 4.14
N CYS A 354 26.11 13.95 4.66
CA CYS A 354 26.03 15.41 4.76
C CYS A 354 26.28 15.91 6.19
N ARG A 355 26.92 15.13 7.08
CA ARG A 355 27.20 15.51 8.48
C ARG A 355 27.86 16.89 8.67
N ASN A 356 28.74 17.28 7.75
CA ASN A 356 29.44 18.57 7.80
C ASN A 356 28.80 19.63 6.90
N TRP A 357 27.72 19.28 6.20
CA TRP A 357 26.99 20.25 5.40
C TRP A 357 26.10 21.07 6.33
N LYS A 358 26.35 22.37 6.34
CA LYS A 358 25.45 23.35 6.93
C LYS A 358 24.74 24.05 5.79
N LEU A 359 23.44 24.27 5.96
CA LEU A 359 22.74 25.32 5.24
C LEU A 359 23.48 26.62 5.59
N GLU A 360 24.14 27.26 4.62
CA GLU A 360 24.63 28.61 4.88
C GLU A 360 23.40 29.51 5.01
N PRO A 361 23.33 30.41 6.01
CA PRO A 361 22.26 31.39 6.06
C PRO A 361 22.32 32.18 4.75
N GLU A 362 21.27 32.08 3.95
CA GLU A 362 21.21 32.64 2.60
C GLU A 362 21.59 34.12 2.60
N ASP A 363 22.58 34.48 1.79
CA ASP A 363 22.83 35.87 1.42
C ASP A 363 21.56 36.43 0.76
N ASP A 364 21.09 37.54 1.32
CA ASP A 364 20.05 38.43 0.81
C ASP A 364 20.20 38.69 -0.71
N LEU A 365 19.44 37.96 -1.53
CA LEU A 365 18.95 38.48 -2.81
C LEU A 365 17.48 38.09 -2.99
N PRO A 366 16.57 39.06 -3.24
CA PRO A 366 15.15 38.80 -3.35
C PRO A 366 14.82 38.18 -4.71
N ASP A 367 14.31 36.94 -4.71
CA ASP A 367 13.52 36.40 -5.82
C ASP A 367 12.02 36.63 -5.52
N PRO A 368 11.26 37.39 -6.34
CA PRO A 368 9.95 37.90 -5.94
C PRO A 368 8.77 36.90 -5.92
N GLN A 369 8.97 35.57 -5.99
CA GLN A 369 7.84 34.65 -6.24
C GLN A 369 7.81 33.32 -5.47
N ILE A 370 8.54 33.17 -4.36
CA ILE A 370 8.38 31.99 -3.51
C ILE A 370 7.96 32.45 -2.11
N GLU A 371 6.71 32.20 -1.75
CA GLU A 371 6.19 32.50 -0.41
C GLU A 371 6.93 31.67 0.66
N PRO A 372 7.22 32.27 1.83
CA PRO A 372 8.10 31.68 2.85
C PRO A 372 7.56 30.37 3.40
N ALA A 373 8.49 29.51 3.84
CA ALA A 373 8.20 28.26 4.53
C ALA A 373 7.20 28.48 5.68
N VAL A 374 6.04 27.83 5.53
CA VAL A 374 4.93 27.80 6.47
C VAL A 374 5.46 27.43 7.88
N PRO A 375 5.33 28.31 8.89
CA PRO A 375 5.79 28.01 10.25
C PRO A 375 5.06 26.78 10.79
N ARG A 376 5.81 25.77 11.24
CA ARG A 376 5.26 24.51 11.74
C ARG A 376 4.75 24.68 13.17
N TRP A 377 3.51 24.23 13.40
CA TRP A 377 2.91 24.14 14.73
C TRP A 377 3.64 23.11 15.61
N ASP A 378 4.04 23.51 16.81
CA ASP A 378 4.78 22.69 17.80
C ASP A 378 3.98 22.46 19.11
N GLY A 379 2.72 22.91 19.15
CA GLY A 379 1.83 22.78 20.31
C GLY A 379 0.97 21.51 20.29
N PRO A 380 0.02 21.36 21.24
CA PRO A 380 -0.92 20.25 21.27
C PRO A 380 -1.72 20.14 19.97
N ALA A 381 -2.00 18.92 19.50
CA ALA A 381 -2.55 18.71 18.16
C ALA A 381 -4.09 18.66 18.10
N GLY A 382 -4.79 18.62 19.24
CA GLY A 382 -6.25 18.58 19.29
C GLY A 382 -6.87 19.96 19.06
N CYS A 383 -7.95 20.03 18.31
CA CYS A 383 -8.73 21.24 18.09
C CYS A 383 -10.23 20.91 18.07
N LEU A 384 -11.08 21.93 18.09
CA LEU A 384 -12.53 21.75 17.92
C LEU A 384 -12.94 22.20 16.53
N ALA A 385 -13.80 21.43 15.88
CA ALA A 385 -14.41 21.78 14.61
C ALA A 385 -15.91 21.45 14.61
N THR A 386 -16.71 22.24 13.90
CA THR A 386 -18.14 21.95 13.75
C THR A 386 -18.36 20.72 12.87
N ARG A 387 -19.48 20.02 13.06
CA ARG A 387 -19.83 18.85 12.23
C ARG A 387 -19.98 19.17 10.75
N LYS A 388 -20.31 20.43 10.41
CA LYS A 388 -20.26 20.95 9.04
C LYS A 388 -18.89 20.73 8.40
N ILE A 389 -17.82 20.95 9.15
CA ILE A 389 -16.45 20.71 8.69
C ILE A 389 -16.09 19.22 8.73
N THR A 390 -16.36 18.54 9.85
CA THR A 390 -15.83 17.17 10.06
C THR A 390 -16.62 16.08 9.35
N ARG A 391 -17.96 16.21 9.31
CA ARG A 391 -18.89 15.20 8.76
C ARG A 391 -19.38 15.58 7.37
N GLU A 392 -19.82 16.82 7.19
CA GLU A 392 -20.36 17.29 5.91
C GLU A 392 -19.28 17.75 4.94
N LYS A 393 -18.02 17.82 5.39
CA LYS A 393 -16.83 18.20 4.59
C LYS A 393 -16.96 19.58 3.93
N LEU A 394 -17.71 20.48 4.55
CA LEU A 394 -17.81 21.87 4.11
C LEU A 394 -16.47 22.60 4.37
N PRO A 395 -16.16 23.62 3.55
CA PRO A 395 -14.93 24.39 3.72
C PRO A 395 -14.90 25.16 5.04
N VAL A 396 -13.71 25.34 5.60
CA VAL A 396 -13.52 26.27 6.73
C VAL A 396 -13.68 27.68 6.21
N GLY A 397 -14.68 28.41 6.70
CA GLY A 397 -14.88 29.82 6.39
C GLY A 397 -14.56 30.76 7.54
N TYR A 398 -14.50 30.26 8.78
CA TYR A 398 -14.10 31.05 9.94
C TYR A 398 -13.37 30.19 10.97
N PHE A 399 -12.30 30.70 11.56
CA PHE A 399 -11.62 30.01 12.66
C PHE A 399 -10.87 30.98 13.57
N TYR A 400 -10.77 30.63 14.85
CA TYR A 400 -10.17 31.48 15.87
C TYR A 400 -9.45 30.65 16.94
N ARG A 401 -8.59 31.32 17.70
CA ARG A 401 -7.78 30.71 18.76
C ARG A 401 -8.15 31.24 20.12
N GLU A 402 -8.62 30.36 20.99
CA GLU A 402 -8.87 30.64 22.40
C GLU A 402 -7.76 30.10 23.31
N ALA A 403 -7.91 30.34 24.61
CA ALA A 403 -7.09 29.71 25.62
C ALA A 403 -7.28 28.18 25.60
N PRO A 404 -6.20 27.39 25.45
CA PRO A 404 -6.26 25.94 25.58
C PRO A 404 -6.78 25.47 26.94
N VAL A 405 -7.51 24.35 26.95
CA VAL A 405 -7.90 23.69 28.20
C VAL A 405 -6.68 23.01 28.86
N GLU A 406 -6.37 23.42 30.09
CA GLU A 406 -5.25 22.87 30.86
C GLU A 406 -5.44 21.36 31.14
N GLY A 407 -4.41 20.55 30.87
CA GLY A 407 -4.44 19.09 31.07
C GLY A 407 -5.09 18.29 29.93
N ALA A 408 -5.58 18.94 28.87
CA ALA A 408 -6.06 18.30 27.64
C ALA A 408 -5.11 18.59 26.47
N PRO A 409 -5.06 17.73 25.42
CA PRO A 409 -4.28 18.01 24.20
C PRO A 409 -4.94 19.08 23.32
N ASP A 410 -5.50 20.15 23.91
CA ASP A 410 -6.17 21.25 23.22
C ASP A 410 -5.16 22.28 22.72
N SER A 411 -5.24 22.62 21.44
CA SER A 411 -4.44 23.65 20.77
C SER A 411 -4.98 25.07 21.00
N GLY A 412 -6.25 25.16 21.41
CA GLY A 412 -7.03 26.39 21.45
C GLY A 412 -7.70 26.74 20.12
N TRP A 413 -7.44 26.02 19.03
CA TRP A 413 -8.06 26.32 17.73
C TRP A 413 -9.51 25.82 17.64
N ARG A 414 -10.37 26.64 17.04
CA ARG A 414 -11.79 26.40 16.77
C ARG A 414 -12.08 26.65 15.29
N PHE A 415 -12.65 25.69 14.57
CA PHE A 415 -12.90 25.75 13.13
C PHE A 415 -14.39 25.64 12.78
N LEU A 416 -14.85 26.52 11.91
CA LEU A 416 -16.26 26.71 11.54
C LEU A 416 -16.41 26.95 10.04
N GLU A 417 -17.60 26.70 9.52
CA GLU A 417 -17.95 27.07 8.14
C GLU A 417 -18.15 28.59 8.01
N GLY A 418 -18.60 29.26 9.08
CA GLY A 418 -18.74 30.71 9.16
C GLY A 418 -20.19 31.21 9.12
N ASN A 419 -21.17 30.34 8.84
CA ASN A 419 -22.61 30.65 8.91
C ASN A 419 -23.35 29.99 10.09
N GLU A 420 -22.64 29.36 11.03
CA GLU A 420 -23.23 28.82 12.24
C GLU A 420 -23.84 29.92 13.14
N ASP A 421 -25.12 29.79 13.47
CA ASP A 421 -25.80 30.71 14.40
C ASP A 421 -25.57 30.33 15.87
N GLU A 422 -25.94 31.22 16.79
CA GLU A 422 -25.80 31.00 18.23
C GLU A 422 -26.56 29.75 18.71
N SER A 423 -27.70 29.43 18.09
CA SER A 423 -28.47 28.23 18.45
C SER A 423 -27.69 26.96 18.10
N TYR A 424 -27.06 26.92 16.93
CA TYR A 424 -26.25 25.80 16.47
C TYR A 424 -25.00 25.61 17.34
N MET A 425 -24.31 26.71 17.67
CA MET A 425 -23.10 26.71 18.49
C MET A 425 -23.37 26.39 19.97
N SER A 426 -24.60 26.62 20.45
CA SER A 426 -24.98 26.32 21.83
C SER A 426 -25.18 24.83 22.13
N ASP A 427 -25.32 23.99 21.10
CA ASP A 427 -25.45 22.54 21.25
C ASP A 427 -24.07 21.85 21.14
N PRO A 428 -23.53 21.27 22.23
CA PRO A 428 -22.24 20.59 22.22
C PRO A 428 -22.17 19.40 21.27
N ALA A 429 -23.31 18.83 20.87
CA ALA A 429 -23.34 17.75 19.88
C ALA A 429 -22.86 18.22 18.50
N ASN A 430 -22.92 19.52 18.19
CA ASN A 430 -22.53 20.05 16.89
C ASN A 430 -21.04 20.31 16.73
N THR A 431 -20.25 20.12 17.79
CA THR A 431 -18.80 20.33 17.79
C THR A 431 -18.07 19.02 18.13
N GLU A 432 -16.99 18.74 17.43
CA GLU A 432 -16.20 17.53 17.60
C GLU A 432 -14.72 17.86 17.82
N VAL A 433 -14.03 17.02 18.59
CA VAL A 433 -12.58 17.06 18.74
C VAL A 433 -11.93 16.40 17.54
N CYS A 434 -11.00 17.08 16.89
CA CYS A 434 -10.26 16.57 15.75
C CYS A 434 -8.78 16.94 15.83
N HIS A 435 -7.96 16.28 15.01
CA HIS A 435 -6.54 16.56 14.92
C HIS A 435 -6.30 17.72 13.94
N LEU A 436 -5.39 18.65 14.27
CA LEU A 436 -5.07 19.80 13.43
C LEU A 436 -4.63 19.38 12.02
N ASP A 437 -3.82 18.33 11.90
CA ASP A 437 -3.41 17.79 10.60
C ASP A 437 -4.60 17.38 9.72
N THR A 438 -5.69 16.90 10.32
CA THR A 438 -6.92 16.56 9.57
C THR A 438 -7.57 17.80 8.97
N ILE A 439 -7.57 18.91 9.71
CA ILE A 439 -8.10 20.19 9.23
C ILE A 439 -7.20 20.78 8.15
N CYS A 440 -5.87 20.76 8.36
CA CYS A 440 -4.88 21.28 7.43
C CYS A 440 -4.78 20.47 6.13
N ALA A 441 -4.99 19.15 6.17
CA ALA A 441 -5.01 18.33 4.96
C ALA A 441 -6.10 18.77 3.98
N SER A 442 -7.28 19.14 4.48
CA SER A 442 -8.38 19.64 3.65
C SER A 442 -8.33 21.16 3.41
N ASN A 443 -7.55 21.90 4.20
CA ASN A 443 -7.42 23.36 4.11
C ASN A 443 -5.95 23.80 4.27
N PRO A 444 -5.10 23.61 3.24
CA PRO A 444 -3.65 23.85 3.36
C PRO A 444 -3.28 25.28 3.76
N GLY A 445 -4.11 26.27 3.40
CA GLY A 445 -3.92 27.68 3.77
C GLY A 445 -4.00 27.99 5.26
N ILE A 446 -4.47 27.04 6.10
CA ILE A 446 -4.55 27.20 7.56
C ILE A 446 -3.20 26.91 8.22
N ALA A 447 -2.40 25.99 7.68
CA ALA A 447 -1.13 25.57 8.27
C ALA A 447 -0.20 26.75 8.65
N PRO A 448 0.00 27.79 7.80
CA PRO A 448 0.82 28.96 8.18
C PRO A 448 0.25 29.83 9.28
N LEU A 449 -1.05 29.71 9.54
CA LEU A 449 -1.77 30.55 10.50
C LEU A 449 -1.85 29.90 11.89
N LEU A 450 -1.48 28.62 12.03
CA LEU A 450 -1.57 27.90 13.30
C LEU A 450 -0.67 28.48 14.39
N THR A 451 0.43 29.15 14.03
CA THR A 451 1.34 29.76 15.01
C THR A 451 0.86 31.10 15.56
N SER A 452 -0.25 31.63 15.06
CA SER A 452 -0.82 32.91 15.50
C SER A 452 -1.24 32.90 16.97
N PRO A 453 -1.09 34.02 17.69
CA PRO A 453 -1.33 34.08 19.13
C PRO A 453 -2.79 33.82 19.51
N GLN A 454 -3.02 33.53 20.79
CA GLN A 454 -4.38 33.44 21.33
C GLN A 454 -5.11 34.78 21.15
N GLY A 455 -6.43 34.72 20.91
CA GLY A 455 -7.27 35.87 20.60
C GLY A 455 -7.26 36.27 19.12
N THR A 456 -6.56 35.51 18.27
CA THR A 456 -6.58 35.71 16.80
C THR A 456 -7.79 35.01 16.18
N ALA A 457 -8.42 35.67 15.21
CA ALA A 457 -9.47 35.11 14.36
C ALA A 457 -9.17 35.36 12.87
N TYR A 458 -9.65 34.47 12.01
CA TYR A 458 -9.51 34.52 10.57
C TYR A 458 -10.82 34.16 9.89
N PHE A 459 -11.12 34.81 8.78
CA PHE A 459 -12.24 34.46 7.90
C PHE A 459 -11.75 34.20 6.47
N ARG A 460 -12.50 33.40 5.73
CA ARG A 460 -12.21 33.10 4.31
C ARG A 460 -12.86 34.15 3.42
N GLY A 461 -12.05 34.82 2.60
CA GLY A 461 -12.53 35.76 1.59
C GLY A 461 -13.12 35.05 0.36
N GLU A 462 -13.78 35.83 -0.50
CA GLU A 462 -14.35 35.32 -1.77
C GLU A 462 -13.28 34.76 -2.74
N ASP A 463 -12.02 35.16 -2.57
CA ASP A 463 -10.86 34.65 -3.31
C ASP A 463 -10.32 33.32 -2.76
N GLY A 464 -10.96 32.79 -1.71
CA GLY A 464 -10.60 31.54 -1.06
C GLY A 464 -9.42 31.63 -0.09
N ARG A 465 -8.81 32.81 0.11
CA ARG A 465 -7.71 33.05 1.07
C ARG A 465 -8.25 33.42 2.45
N PHE A 466 -7.40 33.27 3.48
CA PHE A 466 -7.77 33.62 4.85
C PHE A 466 -7.23 35.00 5.23
N TYR A 467 -8.09 35.82 5.81
CA TYR A 467 -7.82 37.18 6.23
C TYR A 467 -7.96 37.29 7.74
N TYR A 468 -7.01 38.00 8.37
CA TYR A 468 -7.07 38.29 9.80
C TYR A 468 -8.26 39.18 10.11
N GLU A 469 -9.06 38.80 11.11
CA GLU A 469 -10.13 39.64 11.64
C GLU A 469 -9.52 40.60 12.67
N GLU A 470 -9.53 41.90 12.35
CA GLU A 470 -9.10 42.90 13.31
C GLU A 470 -9.99 42.86 14.55
N PRO A 471 -9.43 42.81 15.78
CA PRO A 471 -10.23 42.88 16.98
C PRO A 471 -11.01 44.20 16.95
N MET A 472 -12.33 44.15 17.08
CA MET A 472 -13.11 45.38 17.25
C MET A 472 -12.57 46.12 18.48
N GLU A 473 -12.04 47.33 18.26
CA GLU A 473 -11.82 48.28 19.35
C GLU A 473 -13.20 48.63 19.95
N GLY A 474 -13.59 47.92 21.01
CA GLY A 474 -14.61 48.33 21.98
C GLY A 474 -16.04 48.42 21.47
#